data_AF-A0A3P3E341-F1
#
_entry.id   AF-A0A3P3E341-F1
#
_cell.length_a   1.000
_cell.length_b   1.000
_cell.length_c   1.000
_cell.angle_alpha   90.00
_cell.angle_beta   90.00
_cell.angle_gamma   90.00
#
_symmetry.space_group_name_H-M   'P 1'
#
loop_
_entity.id
_entity.type
_entity.pdbx_description
1 polymer ?
#
loop_
_entity_poly.entity_id
_entity_poly.type
_entity_poly.pdbx_seq_one_letter_code
_entity_poly.pdbx_strand_id
1 'polypeptide(L)' 'MPEPPVEEELAEMARRAGELADGEPLRPTLLLFADMVSGRCAQIGDQYGDWDRNAGDHIRAVMHGIPGLMPTPRASD' A
#
# COMPACT_ATOMS: atom_id res chain seq x y z
N MET A 1 -18.01 10.90 -10.50
CA MET A 1 -16.72 11.00 -11.21
C MET A 1 -16.21 9.58 -11.36
N PRO A 2 -15.71 9.15 -12.53
CA PRO A 2 -15.02 7.87 -12.61
C PRO A 2 -13.81 7.90 -11.68
N GLU A 3 -13.53 6.79 -11.00
CA GLU A 3 -12.29 6.65 -10.23
C GLU A 3 -11.10 6.75 -11.20
N PRO A 4 -10.00 7.41 -10.78
CA PRO A 4 -8.81 7.48 -11.59
C PRO A 4 -8.26 6.06 -11.83
N PRO A 5 -7.56 5.82 -12.94
CA PRO A 5 -6.86 4.56 -13.17
C PRO A 5 -5.91 4.26 -12.01
N VAL A 6 -5.80 2.99 -11.63
CA VAL A 6 -4.93 2.52 -10.53
C VAL A 6 -3.49 3.00 -10.72
N GLU A 7 -3.01 3.09 -11.96
CA GLU A 7 -1.66 3.58 -12.27
C GLU A 7 -1.46 5.06 -11.88
N GLU A 8 -2.51 5.87 -11.96
CA GLU A 8 -2.48 7.29 -11.60
C GLU A 8 -2.41 7.46 -10.07
N GLU A 9 -3.15 6.65 -9.33
CA GLU A 9 -3.08 6.59 -7.86
C GLU A 9 -1.70 6.11 -7.38
N LEU A 10 -1.15 5.07 -7.99
CA LEU A 10 0.19 4.56 -7.67
C LEU A 10 1.28 5.61 -7.96
N ALA A 11 1.16 6.36 -9.05
CA ALA A 11 2.08 7.44 -9.36
C ALA A 11 2.01 8.57 -8.31
N GLU A 12 0.82 8.95 -7.86
CA GLU A 12 0.65 9.93 -6.78
C GLU A 12 1.26 9.44 -5.46
N MET A 13 1.02 8.19 -5.09
CA MET A 13 1.60 7.59 -3.89
C MET A 13 3.13 7.60 -3.94
N ALA A 14 3.71 7.23 -5.08
CA ALA A 14 5.15 7.23 -5.28
C ALA A 14 5.75 8.64 -5.20
N ARG A 15 5.07 9.67 -5.72
CA ARG A 15 5.51 11.08 -5.55
C ARG A 15 5.49 11.50 -4.08
N ARG A 16 4.41 11.21 -3.37
CA ARG A 16 4.30 11.51 -1.93
C ARG A 16 5.39 10.80 -1.11
N ALA A 17 5.83 9.62 -1.55
CA ALA A 17 6.92 8.88 -0.93
C ALA A 17 8.33 9.38 -1.31
N GLY A 18 8.45 10.25 -2.32
CA GLY A 18 9.72 10.73 -2.86
C GLY A 18 10.38 9.79 -3.88
N GLU A 19 9.67 8.75 -4.32
CA GLU A 19 10.18 7.75 -5.27
C GLU A 19 10.05 8.19 -6.74
N LEU A 20 9.15 9.17 -7.00
CA LEU A 20 8.98 9.83 -8.30
C LEU A 20 9.02 11.35 -8.11
N ALA A 21 9.63 12.05 -9.07
CA ALA A 21 9.55 13.50 -9.16
C ALA A 21 8.20 13.96 -9.75
N ASP A 22 7.88 15.24 -9.58
CA ASP A 22 6.69 15.85 -10.19
C ASP A 22 6.75 15.76 -11.72
N GLY A 23 5.68 15.26 -12.32
CA GLY A 23 5.59 15.03 -13.76
C GLY A 23 6.42 13.86 -14.28
N GLU A 24 7.20 13.17 -13.45
CA GLU A 24 7.88 11.94 -13.86
C GLU A 24 6.82 10.85 -14.16
N PRO A 25 6.93 10.14 -15.29
CA PRO A 25 6.05 9.02 -15.58
C PRO A 25 6.32 7.86 -14.63
N LEU A 26 5.28 7.08 -14.31
CA LEU A 26 5.43 5.88 -13.49
C LEU A 26 6.39 4.89 -14.17
N ARG A 27 7.53 4.62 -13.52
CA ARG A 27 8.53 3.68 -14.04
C ARG A 27 7.98 2.26 -14.01
N PRO A 28 8.13 1.45 -15.09
CA PRO A 28 7.65 0.06 -15.10
C PRO A 28 8.21 -0.80 -13.97
N THR A 29 9.45 -0.56 -13.54
CA THR A 29 10.09 -1.26 -12.42
C THR A 29 9.44 -0.95 -11.07
N LEU A 30 8.94 0.28 -10.89
CA LEU A 30 8.25 0.69 -9.68
C LEU A 30 6.85 0.07 -9.60
N LEU A 31 6.16 -0.01 -10.75
CA LEU A 31 4.88 -0.74 -10.85
C LEU A 31 5.06 -2.23 -10.55
N LEU A 32 6.07 -2.88 -11.15
CA LEU A 32 6.40 -4.27 -10.85
C LEU A 32 6.71 -4.49 -9.37
N PHE A 33 7.44 -3.57 -8.75
CA PHE A 33 7.72 -3.64 -7.31
C PHE A 33 6.43 -3.54 -6.48
N ALA A 34 5.53 -2.61 -6.81
CA ALA A 34 4.23 -2.47 -6.14
C ALA A 34 3.38 -3.75 -6.28
N ASP A 35 3.38 -4.39 -7.45
CA ASP A 35 2.71 -5.67 -7.68
C ASP A 35 3.31 -6.79 -6.82
N MET A 36 4.64 -6.86 -6.73
CA MET A 36 5.33 -7.84 -5.89
C MET A 36 5.01 -7.67 -4.41
N VAL A 37 4.99 -6.42 -3.92
CA VAL A 37 4.60 -6.10 -2.53
C VAL A 37 3.15 -6.51 -2.29
N SER A 38 2.25 -6.14 -3.19
CA SER A 38 0.82 -6.49 -3.10
C SER A 38 0.59 -8.00 -3.09
N GLY A 39 1.29 -8.73 -3.98
CA GLY A 39 1.27 -10.19 -4.01
C GLY A 39 1.80 -10.82 -2.72
N ARG A 40 2.83 -10.22 -2.10
CA ARG A 40 3.34 -10.69 -0.81
C ARG A 40 2.34 -10.45 0.33
N CYS A 41 1.65 -9.31 0.33
CA CYS A 41 0.58 -9.03 1.29
C CYS A 41 -0.58 -10.02 1.16
N ALA A 42 -0.97 -10.38 -0.07
CA ALA A 42 -1.99 -11.39 -0.31
C ALA A 42 -1.56 -12.77 0.24
N GLN A 43 -0.33 -13.21 -0.03
CA GLN A 43 0.22 -14.47 0.51
C GLN A 43 0.24 -14.49 2.04
N ILE A 44 0.54 -13.36 2.67
CA ILE A 44 0.48 -13.21 4.13
C ILE A 44 -0.98 -13.40 4.60
N GLY A 45 -1.94 -12.75 3.94
CA GLY A 45 -3.37 -12.93 4.23
C GLY A 45 -3.82 -14.40 4.12
N ASP A 46 -3.42 -15.09 3.05
CA ASP A 46 -3.69 -16.52 2.85
C ASP A 46 -3.08 -17.37 3.98
N GLN A 47 -1.84 -17.08 4.38
CA GLN A 47 -1.13 -17.83 5.43
C GLN A 47 -1.80 -17.70 6.81
N TYR A 48 -2.35 -16.53 7.14
CA TYR A 48 -3.01 -16.29 8.42
C TYR A 48 -4.51 -16.65 8.43
N GLY A 49 -5.00 -17.30 7.38
CA GLY A 49 -6.33 -17.91 7.36
C GLY A 49 -7.46 -16.90 7.21
N ASP A 50 -7.27 -15.89 6.36
CA ASP A 50 -8.33 -14.96 5.99
C ASP A 50 -9.25 -15.54 4.90
N TRP A 51 -10.05 -16.54 5.28
CA TRP A 51 -10.98 -17.23 4.37
C TRP A 51 -12.15 -16.34 3.91
N ASP A 52 -12.42 -15.24 4.63
CA ASP A 52 -13.52 -14.31 4.36
C ASP A 52 -13.10 -13.10 3.50
N ARG A 53 -11.85 -13.06 2.99
CA ARG A 53 -11.27 -11.97 2.15
C ARG A 53 -11.15 -10.61 2.84
N ASN A 54 -10.86 -10.60 4.14
CA ASN A 54 -10.75 -9.41 4.96
C ASN A 54 -9.39 -9.20 5.67
N ALA A 55 -8.29 -9.53 4.98
CA ALA A 55 -6.94 -9.39 5.50
C ALA A 55 -6.66 -7.94 5.90
N GLY A 56 -7.29 -6.99 5.21
CA GLY A 56 -7.27 -5.57 5.54
C GLY A 56 -7.90 -5.26 6.91
N ASP A 57 -9.08 -5.80 7.26
CA ASP A 57 -9.65 -5.59 8.58
C ASP A 57 -8.87 -6.34 9.66
N HIS A 58 -8.31 -7.51 9.35
CA HIS A 58 -7.49 -8.26 10.31
C HIS A 58 -6.19 -7.51 10.63
N ILE A 59 -5.51 -6.99 9.61
CA ILE A 59 -4.33 -6.12 9.76
C ILE A 59 -4.70 -4.87 10.57
N ARG A 60 -5.82 -4.19 10.25
CA ARG A 60 -6.29 -3.03 11.02
C ARG A 60 -6.64 -3.38 12.47
N ALA A 61 -7.28 -4.52 12.73
CA ALA A 61 -7.61 -4.99 14.06
C ALA A 61 -6.35 -5.25 14.92
N VAL A 62 -5.32 -5.87 14.33
CA VAL A 62 -4.04 -6.12 15.02
C VAL A 62 -3.27 -4.81 15.25
N MET A 63 -3.18 -3.94 14.26
CA MET A 63 -2.47 -2.66 14.38
C MET A 63 -3.13 -1.72 15.40
N HIS A 64 -4.46 -1.64 15.44
CA HIS A 64 -5.17 -0.85 16.45
C HIS A 64 -5.12 -1.47 17.85
N GLY A 65 -4.96 -2.78 17.97
CA GLY A 65 -4.79 -3.48 19.25
C GLY A 65 -3.37 -3.41 19.83
N ILE A 66 -2.37 -3.11 19.01
CA ILE A 66 -0.95 -3.01 19.41
C ILE A 66 -0.42 -1.64 19.00
N PRO A 67 -0.46 -0.63 19.88
CA PRO A 67 -0.13 0.76 19.55
C PRO A 67 1.25 0.96 18.90
N GLY A 68 2.22 0.10 19.19
CA GLY A 68 3.57 0.15 18.62
C GLY A 68 3.70 -0.31 17.16
N LEU A 69 2.64 -0.85 16.56
CA LEU A 69 2.59 -1.24 15.15
C LEU A 69 1.90 -0.17 14.26
N MET A 70 1.26 0.82 14.87
CA MET A 70 0.68 1.93 14.11
C MET A 70 1.80 2.74 13.45
N PRO A 71 1.65 3.15 12.17
CA PRO A 71 2.62 4.02 11.55
C PRO A 71 2.67 5.32 12.36
N THR A 72 3.86 5.69 12.82
CA THR A 72 4.06 7.00 13.45
C THR A 72 3.70 8.06 12.41
N PRO A 73 2.83 9.03 12.73
CA PRO A 73 2.59 10.14 11.82
C PRO A 73 3.94 10.77 11.49
N ARG A 74 4.36 10.74 10.22
CA ARG A 74 5.50 11.55 9.79
C ARG A 74 5.09 13.00 10.06
N ALA A 75 5.90 13.69 10.86
CA ALA A 75 5.77 15.12 11.00
C ALA A 75 5.80 15.72 9.58
N SER A 76 4.76 16.48 9.26
CA SER A 76 4.70 17.24 8.03
C SER A 76 5.70 18.38 8.20
N ASP A 77 6.84 18.30 7.51
CA ASP A 77 7.70 19.46 7.26
C ASP A 77 7.18 20.22 6.02
#